data_AF-A0A7S4T0D0-F1
#
_entry.id   AF-A0A7S4T0D0-F1
#
_cell.length_a   1.000
_cell.length_b   1.000
_cell.length_c   1.000
_cell.angle_alpha   90.00
_cell.angle_beta   90.00
_cell.angle_gamma   90.00
#
_symmetry.space_group_name_H-M   'P 1'
#
loop_
_entity.id
_entity.type
_entity.pdbx_description
1 polymer ?
#
loop_
_entity_poly.entity_id
_entity_poly.type
_entity_poly.pdbx_seq_one_letter_code
_entity_poly.pdbx_strand_id
1 'polypeptide(L)'
;ASLRSKKVTYQVCPMVEETKDAEAGEEVEAEADEANAALAALQASLEASEKEAEEEMKQIDEEAAAEAPAAAAEDFAWPDETAEAAEEAAGGEAEAAEAEEEKEAEEEKDEEEAKPAAAGKGKKGKGKGKGRGAEEKEWVPVTKLGRLVKAGKIDSMEDIYLHSLPIKEYEIVDQFYPPGNLKDEVMKIHPVQKMTSAGQRNRFVCYVLVGDQAGHIGLGSKCAKEVATAIRGGIIAAKMSLIPVRRGYWGNKIGMPHTVPMKVHGKCGSVRVRLVPAPRGSGIVGSPVLKKMMQFAGVSDCFSCTTGHTRTKGNFMKATFEALRVTYAYLTPDLWKPTHFVKPPFQEHTDFLAQTKAGATY
;
A
#
# COMPACT_ATOMS: atom_id res chain seq x y z
N ALA A 1 -48.62 18.45 45.69
CA ALA A 1 -48.52 19.43 44.59
C ALA A 1 -47.49 18.90 43.59
N SER A 2 -47.86 18.09 42.60
CA SER A 2 -48.49 18.47 41.32
C SER A 2 -47.54 19.17 40.34
N LEU A 3 -47.15 18.41 39.30
CA LEU A 3 -46.87 18.85 37.92
C LEU A 3 -45.59 19.71 37.74
N ARG A 4 -44.86 19.73 36.63
CA ARG A 4 -44.72 18.95 35.38
C ARG A 4 -43.54 19.63 34.67
N SER A 5 -42.75 18.85 33.93
CA SER A 5 -42.08 19.24 32.69
C SER A 5 -42.56 20.57 32.07
N LYS A 6 -41.66 21.53 31.86
CA LYS A 6 -41.84 22.58 30.84
C LYS A 6 -40.80 22.38 29.75
N LYS A 7 -41.26 21.82 28.64
CA LYS A 7 -40.71 22.00 27.31
C LYS A 7 -40.64 23.50 27.03
N VAL A 8 -39.48 24.00 26.61
CA VAL A 8 -39.40 25.28 25.92
C VAL A 8 -39.39 24.96 24.43
N THR A 9 -40.56 25.11 23.84
CA THR A 9 -40.78 25.21 22.40
C THR A 9 -40.23 26.55 21.93
N TYR A 10 -39.27 26.54 21.01
CA TYR A 10 -38.91 27.75 20.26
C TYR A 10 -40.01 28.02 19.23
N GLN A 11 -40.73 29.11 19.48
CA GLN A 11 -41.75 29.68 18.62
C GLN A 11 -41.04 30.52 17.57
N VAL A 12 -41.12 30.09 16.32
CA VAL A 12 -40.84 30.95 15.16
C VAL A 12 -42.00 31.94 15.03
N CYS A 13 -41.70 33.23 14.96
CA CYS A 13 -42.59 34.24 14.40
C CYS A 13 -41.77 35.34 13.69
N PRO A 14 -42.36 35.97 12.66
CA PRO A 14 -41.68 36.42 11.46
C PRO A 14 -41.70 37.96 11.27
N MET A 15 -41.00 38.41 10.22
CA MET A 15 -41.11 39.69 9.51
C MET A 15 -41.09 41.01 10.30
N VAL A 16 -40.03 41.80 10.08
CA VAL A 16 -40.04 43.26 9.95
C VAL A 16 -39.01 43.56 8.83
N GLU A 17 -39.47 43.73 7.59
CA GLU A 17 -39.55 45.02 6.86
C GLU A 17 -38.16 45.65 6.67
N GLU A 18 -37.51 45.41 5.53
CA GLU A 18 -37.54 46.31 4.35
C GLU A 18 -37.36 47.78 4.75
N THR A 19 -36.11 48.27 4.68
CA THR A 19 -35.68 49.69 4.50
C THR A 19 -34.19 49.92 4.78
N LYS A 20 -33.30 48.91 4.71
CA LYS A 20 -31.85 49.08 4.96
C LYS A 20 -30.92 48.53 3.87
N ASP A 21 -31.44 48.21 2.69
CA ASP A 21 -30.67 47.51 1.65
C ASP A 21 -29.96 48.42 0.64
N ALA A 22 -30.02 49.75 0.79
CA ALA A 22 -29.36 50.70 -0.12
C ALA A 22 -28.02 51.23 0.43
N GLU A 23 -27.92 51.58 1.72
CA GLU A 23 -26.66 52.03 2.33
C GLU A 23 -25.72 50.86 2.67
N ALA A 24 -26.26 49.64 2.86
CA ALA A 24 -25.46 48.45 3.12
C ALA A 24 -24.74 47.90 1.87
N GLY A 25 -25.16 48.29 0.66
CA GLY A 25 -24.52 47.85 -0.59
C GLY A 25 -23.20 48.56 -0.88
N GLU A 26 -23.12 49.86 -0.55
CA GLU A 26 -21.93 50.69 -0.80
C GLU A 26 -20.81 50.39 0.21
N GLU A 27 -21.16 50.05 1.46
CA GLU A 27 -20.20 49.60 2.48
C GLU A 27 -19.66 48.18 2.18
N VAL A 28 -20.48 47.28 1.62
CA VAL A 28 -20.05 45.92 1.24
C VAL A 28 -19.20 45.91 -0.04
N GLU A 29 -19.47 46.81 -1.00
CA GLU A 29 -18.60 46.97 -2.18
C GLU A 29 -17.24 47.59 -1.80
N ALA A 30 -17.22 48.57 -0.89
CA ALA A 30 -15.96 49.13 -0.37
C ALA A 30 -15.12 48.11 0.42
N GLU A 31 -15.76 47.25 1.23
CA GLU A 31 -15.07 46.18 1.97
C GLU A 31 -14.59 45.06 1.02
N ALA A 32 -15.32 44.78 -0.06
CA ALA A 32 -14.90 43.84 -1.10
C ALA A 32 -13.71 44.37 -1.93
N ASP A 33 -13.68 45.66 -2.23
CA ASP A 33 -12.55 46.30 -2.92
C ASP A 33 -11.29 46.35 -2.04
N GLU A 34 -11.44 46.59 -0.74
CA GLU A 34 -10.32 46.52 0.22
C GLU A 34 -9.81 45.08 0.38
N ALA A 35 -10.70 44.08 0.41
CA ALA A 35 -10.32 42.66 0.45
C ALA A 35 -9.62 42.20 -0.85
N ASN A 36 -10.08 42.67 -2.01
CA ASN A 36 -9.45 42.38 -3.30
C ASN A 36 -8.08 43.06 -3.44
N ALA A 37 -7.92 44.27 -2.92
CA ALA A 37 -6.62 44.95 -2.84
C ALA A 37 -5.64 44.21 -1.91
N ALA A 38 -6.13 43.69 -0.78
CA ALA A 38 -5.34 42.86 0.13
C ALA A 38 -4.92 41.52 -0.49
N LEU A 39 -5.81 40.87 -1.25
CA LEU A 39 -5.49 39.65 -2.00
C LEU A 39 -4.46 39.91 -3.11
N ALA A 40 -4.56 41.01 -3.83
CA ALA A 40 -3.58 41.41 -4.85
C ALA A 40 -2.20 41.70 -4.23
N ALA A 41 -2.15 42.33 -3.05
CA ALA A 41 -0.90 42.55 -2.31
C ALA A 41 -0.27 41.23 -1.82
N LEU A 42 -1.09 40.27 -1.37
CA LEU A 42 -0.62 38.94 -0.99
C LEU A 42 -0.12 38.14 -2.19
N GLN A 43 -0.79 38.21 -3.35
CA GLN A 43 -0.32 37.59 -4.59
C GLN A 43 1.01 38.20 -5.06
N ALA A 44 1.16 39.53 -5.02
CA ALA A 44 2.43 40.19 -5.36
C ALA A 44 3.57 39.77 -4.40
N SER A 45 3.28 39.56 -3.11
CA SER A 45 4.27 39.07 -2.15
C SER A 45 4.67 37.61 -2.39
N LEU A 46 3.72 36.77 -2.81
CA LEU A 46 3.98 35.37 -3.20
C LEU A 46 4.84 35.32 -4.46
N GLU A 47 4.49 36.08 -5.50
CA GLU A 47 5.27 36.15 -6.74
C GLU A 47 6.70 36.70 -6.52
N ALA A 48 6.89 37.59 -5.55
CA ALA A 48 8.22 38.05 -5.15
C ALA A 48 9.02 36.93 -4.47
N SER A 49 8.39 36.17 -3.55
CA SER A 49 9.04 35.03 -2.88
C SER A 49 9.35 33.87 -3.82
N GLU A 50 8.53 33.65 -4.86
CA GLU A 50 8.79 32.64 -5.88
C GLU A 50 9.99 33.01 -6.76
N LYS A 51 10.15 34.29 -7.10
CA LYS A 51 11.32 34.79 -7.84
C LYS A 51 12.61 34.71 -7.02
N GLU A 52 12.56 35.03 -5.73
CA GLU A 52 13.71 34.85 -4.83
C GLU A 52 14.12 33.37 -4.74
N ALA A 53 13.15 32.45 -4.64
CA ALA A 53 13.44 31.01 -4.63
C ALA A 53 14.00 30.49 -5.97
N GLU A 54 13.56 31.03 -7.11
CA GLU A 54 14.13 30.71 -8.42
C GLU A 54 15.56 31.24 -8.59
N GLU A 55 15.87 32.41 -8.02
CA GLU A 55 17.24 32.96 -7.98
C GLU A 55 18.15 32.15 -7.06
N GLU A 56 17.66 31.71 -5.90
CA GLU A 56 18.39 30.81 -5.00
C GLU A 56 18.68 29.45 -5.65
N MET A 57 17.71 28.86 -6.37
CA MET A 57 17.95 27.61 -7.11
C MET A 57 19.00 27.78 -8.22
N LYS A 58 19.01 28.91 -8.93
CA LYS A 58 20.03 29.20 -9.94
C LYS A 58 21.42 29.39 -9.32
N GLN A 59 21.51 30.02 -8.14
CA GLN A 59 22.77 30.13 -7.40
C GLN A 59 23.29 28.75 -6.96
N ILE A 60 22.41 27.85 -6.51
CA ILE A 60 22.79 26.48 -6.15
C ILE A 60 23.27 25.69 -7.36
N ASP A 61 22.61 25.82 -8.52
CA ASP A 61 23.02 25.15 -9.76
C ASP A 61 24.36 25.71 -10.30
N GLU A 62 24.62 27.01 -10.13
CA GLU A 62 25.88 27.67 -10.51
C GLU A 62 27.02 27.32 -9.54
N GLU A 63 26.73 27.19 -8.24
CA GLU A 63 27.67 26.73 -7.21
C GLU A 63 28.00 25.24 -7.37
N ALA A 64 27.01 24.40 -7.69
CA ALA A 64 27.21 22.99 -8.01
C ALA A 64 27.99 22.78 -9.32
N ALA A 65 27.89 23.70 -10.27
CA ALA A 65 28.73 23.71 -11.48
C ALA A 65 30.17 24.17 -11.21
N ALA A 66 30.39 25.01 -10.19
CA ALA A 66 31.71 25.47 -9.76
C ALA A 66 32.43 24.45 -8.86
N GLU A 67 31.70 23.60 -8.14
CA GLU A 67 32.25 22.60 -7.22
C GLU A 67 32.57 21.25 -7.87
N ALA A 68 32.54 21.14 -9.20
CA ALA A 68 33.05 19.98 -9.91
C ALA A 68 34.59 20.05 -10.03
N PRO A 69 35.40 19.26 -9.28
CA PRO A 69 36.82 19.20 -9.53
C PRO A 69 37.09 18.41 -10.82
N ALA A 70 37.62 19.12 -11.81
CA ALA A 70 38.32 18.53 -12.93
C ALA A 70 39.44 17.62 -12.41
N ALA A 71 39.43 16.38 -12.88
CA ALA A 71 40.53 15.44 -12.71
C ALA A 71 41.84 16.08 -13.23
N ALA A 72 42.82 16.21 -12.34
CA ALA A 72 44.22 16.33 -12.70
C ALA A 72 44.98 15.21 -11.95
N ALA A 73 45.66 14.40 -12.74
CA ALA A 73 46.54 13.33 -12.32
C ALA A 73 47.65 13.88 -11.40
N GLU A 74 47.93 13.16 -10.31
CA GLU A 74 49.26 13.05 -9.72
C GLU A 74 49.34 11.80 -8.83
N ASP A 75 50.45 11.09 -8.96
CA ASP A 75 50.72 9.75 -8.48
C ASP A 75 50.60 9.60 -6.95
N PHE A 76 49.66 8.78 -6.48
CA PHE A 76 49.69 8.21 -5.13
C PHE A 76 49.50 6.70 -5.21
N ALA A 77 50.63 6.00 -5.36
CA ALA A 77 50.72 4.55 -5.34
C ALA A 77 50.28 3.98 -3.98
N TRP A 78 49.20 3.20 -3.98
CA TRP A 78 48.85 2.30 -2.89
C TRP A 78 49.63 0.99 -3.03
N PRO A 79 50.10 0.37 -1.91
CA PRO A 79 50.89 -0.85 -1.96
C PRO A 79 50.08 -2.08 -2.45
N ASP A 80 50.72 -2.86 -3.30
CA ASP A 80 50.22 -3.93 -4.19
C ASP A 80 49.66 -5.22 -3.53
N GLU A 81 49.45 -5.27 -2.22
CA GLU A 81 49.04 -6.54 -1.55
C GLU A 81 47.53 -6.72 -1.35
N THR A 82 46.69 -5.88 -1.98
CA THR A 82 45.21 -6.00 -1.88
C THR A 82 44.48 -6.20 -3.20
N ALA A 83 45.19 -6.18 -4.34
CA ALA A 83 44.61 -6.48 -5.64
C ALA A 83 44.46 -8.00 -5.89
N GLU A 84 45.42 -8.81 -5.41
CA GLU A 84 45.38 -10.27 -5.61
C GLU A 84 44.24 -10.93 -4.82
N ALA A 85 43.88 -10.40 -3.64
CA ALA A 85 42.78 -10.90 -2.82
C ALA A 85 41.37 -10.48 -3.32
N ALA A 86 41.28 -9.40 -4.12
CA ALA A 86 40.02 -8.96 -4.70
C ALA A 86 39.73 -9.67 -6.04
N GLU A 87 40.75 -10.01 -6.81
CA GLU A 87 40.62 -10.76 -8.06
C GLU A 87 40.30 -12.24 -7.80
N GLU A 88 40.86 -12.85 -6.74
CA GLU A 88 40.53 -14.22 -6.33
C GLU A 88 39.08 -14.35 -5.80
N ALA A 89 38.55 -13.30 -5.16
CA ALA A 89 37.17 -13.27 -4.66
C ALA A 89 36.13 -13.02 -5.77
N ALA A 90 36.47 -12.23 -6.79
CA ALA A 90 35.62 -12.00 -7.96
C ALA A 90 35.59 -13.21 -8.92
N GLY A 91 36.71 -13.92 -9.04
CA GLY A 91 36.77 -15.19 -9.79
C GLY A 91 35.89 -16.29 -9.18
N GLY A 92 35.87 -16.39 -7.84
CA GLY A 92 35.06 -17.39 -7.14
C GLY A 92 33.54 -17.16 -7.21
N GLU A 93 33.07 -15.91 -7.30
CA GLU A 93 31.65 -15.61 -7.48
C GLU A 93 31.15 -15.80 -8.92
N ALA A 94 32.03 -15.61 -9.91
CA ALA A 94 31.70 -15.89 -11.31
C ALA A 94 31.70 -17.41 -11.61
N GLU A 95 32.68 -18.16 -11.09
CA GLU A 95 32.75 -19.63 -11.26
C GLU A 95 31.62 -20.34 -10.51
N ALA A 96 31.16 -19.82 -9.36
CA ALA A 96 30.02 -20.35 -8.63
C ALA A 96 28.66 -20.07 -9.33
N ALA A 97 28.55 -18.96 -10.06
CA ALA A 97 27.36 -18.64 -10.85
C ALA A 97 27.28 -19.50 -12.13
N GLU A 98 28.41 -19.72 -12.81
CA GLU A 98 28.48 -20.60 -13.99
C GLU A 98 28.23 -22.08 -13.59
N ALA A 99 28.71 -22.51 -12.42
CA ALA A 99 28.47 -23.85 -11.89
C ALA A 99 27.03 -24.07 -11.34
N GLU A 100 26.29 -23.02 -10.97
CA GLU A 100 24.85 -23.12 -10.67
C GLU A 100 24.02 -23.17 -11.96
N GLU A 101 24.38 -22.41 -12.99
CA GLU A 101 23.70 -22.42 -14.30
C GLU A 101 23.91 -23.75 -15.06
N GLU A 102 25.10 -24.33 -14.99
CA GLU A 102 25.38 -25.67 -15.56
C GLU A 102 24.66 -26.80 -14.81
N LYS A 103 24.47 -26.67 -13.50
CA LYS A 103 23.68 -27.62 -12.70
C LYS A 103 22.19 -27.53 -12.98
N GLU A 104 21.64 -26.33 -13.14
CA GLU A 104 20.24 -26.15 -13.56
C GLU A 104 20.02 -26.70 -14.97
N ALA A 105 21.01 -26.58 -15.87
CA ALA A 105 20.94 -27.15 -17.23
C ALA A 105 21.13 -28.69 -17.30
N GLU A 106 21.89 -29.30 -16.39
CA GLU A 106 21.95 -30.77 -16.24
C GLU A 106 20.70 -31.35 -15.58
N GLU A 107 20.14 -30.67 -14.57
CA GLU A 107 18.92 -31.11 -13.87
C GLU A 107 17.68 -31.03 -14.80
N GLU A 108 17.63 -30.06 -15.71
CA GLU A 108 16.57 -29.94 -16.74
C GLU A 108 16.71 -31.04 -17.83
N LYS A 109 17.93 -31.51 -18.13
CA LYS A 109 18.17 -32.62 -19.06
C LYS A 109 17.86 -34.00 -18.46
N ASP A 110 18.15 -34.18 -17.17
CA ASP A 110 17.82 -35.42 -16.45
C ASP A 110 16.29 -35.59 -16.27
N GLU A 111 15.53 -34.50 -16.19
CA GLU A 111 14.06 -34.54 -16.21
C GLU A 111 13.47 -34.88 -17.60
N GLU A 112 14.18 -34.57 -18.69
CA GLU A 112 13.73 -34.89 -20.06
C GLU A 112 14.03 -36.35 -20.46
N GLU A 113 15.13 -36.95 -19.97
CA GLU A 113 15.50 -38.35 -20.27
C GLU A 113 14.80 -39.40 -19.38
N ALA A 114 14.18 -39.02 -18.26
CA ALA A 114 13.48 -39.94 -17.36
C ALA A 114 12.05 -40.29 -17.81
N LYS A 115 11.89 -40.91 -18.99
CA LYS A 115 10.64 -41.60 -19.40
C LYS A 115 10.78 -43.12 -19.21
N PRO A 116 10.07 -43.76 -18.27
CA PRO A 116 10.08 -45.22 -18.20
C PRO A 116 9.18 -45.82 -19.29
N ALA A 117 9.78 -46.67 -20.12
CA ALA A 117 9.09 -47.65 -20.93
C ALA A 117 8.64 -48.83 -20.05
N ALA A 118 7.33 -48.96 -19.81
CA ALA A 118 6.72 -50.24 -19.42
C ALA A 118 5.23 -50.27 -19.74
N ALA A 119 4.86 -51.20 -20.63
CA ALA A 119 3.50 -51.48 -21.09
C ALA A 119 2.64 -52.14 -20.00
N GLY A 120 1.34 -51.82 -19.97
CA GLY A 120 0.37 -52.55 -19.13
C GLY A 120 -1.08 -52.03 -19.22
N LYS A 121 -1.84 -52.60 -20.16
CA LYS A 121 -3.32 -52.64 -20.30
C LYS A 121 -4.18 -52.06 -19.15
N GLY A 122 -5.14 -51.19 -19.48
CA GLY A 122 -6.40 -51.14 -18.71
C GLY A 122 -7.27 -49.88 -18.81
N LYS A 123 -8.38 -50.00 -19.55
CA LYS A 123 -9.67 -49.31 -19.37
C LYS A 123 -9.79 -47.79 -19.63
N LYS A 124 -10.23 -47.53 -20.86
CA LYS A 124 -10.94 -46.36 -21.40
C LYS A 124 -11.98 -45.78 -20.40
N GLY A 125 -11.61 -44.71 -19.69
CA GLY A 125 -12.53 -43.82 -18.97
C GLY A 125 -12.62 -42.50 -19.71
N LYS A 126 -13.67 -42.30 -20.52
CA LYS A 126 -13.89 -41.10 -21.33
C LYS A 126 -14.39 -39.96 -20.43
N GLY A 127 -13.49 -39.42 -19.61
CA GLY A 127 -13.71 -38.18 -18.85
C GLY A 127 -13.58 -37.00 -19.81
N LYS A 128 -14.72 -36.45 -20.23
CA LYS A 128 -14.84 -35.27 -21.09
C LYS A 128 -14.29 -34.06 -20.30
N GLY A 129 -12.98 -33.87 -20.33
CA GLY A 129 -12.30 -32.67 -19.87
C GLY A 129 -12.76 -31.50 -20.72
N LYS A 130 -13.86 -30.88 -20.30
CA LYS A 130 -14.32 -29.62 -20.86
C LYS A 130 -13.28 -28.60 -20.43
N GLY A 131 -12.26 -28.40 -21.26
CA GLY A 131 -11.44 -27.19 -21.27
C GLY A 131 -12.39 -26.04 -21.52
N ARG A 132 -13.01 -25.57 -20.45
CA ARG A 132 -13.81 -24.35 -20.45
C ARG A 132 -12.75 -23.26 -20.50
N GLY A 133 -12.57 -22.69 -21.69
CA GLY A 133 -11.95 -21.37 -21.80
C GLY A 133 -12.55 -20.51 -20.70
N ALA A 134 -11.69 -19.91 -19.90
CA ALA A 134 -12.11 -18.99 -18.86
C ALA A 134 -12.68 -17.77 -19.58
N GLU A 135 -13.95 -17.82 -19.95
CA GLU A 135 -14.74 -16.62 -20.17
C GLU A 135 -14.55 -15.79 -18.90
N GLU A 136 -14.00 -14.57 -19.04
CA GLU A 136 -13.90 -13.61 -17.94
C GLU A 136 -15.29 -13.46 -17.35
N LYS A 137 -15.47 -14.09 -16.19
CA LYS A 137 -16.77 -14.27 -15.61
C LYS A 137 -17.17 -12.93 -15.04
N GLU A 138 -18.14 -12.27 -15.67
CA GLU A 138 -18.64 -10.98 -15.22
C GLU A 138 -18.99 -11.06 -13.72
N TRP A 139 -18.39 -10.18 -12.92
CA TRP A 139 -18.55 -10.21 -11.46
C TRP A 139 -19.99 -9.85 -11.07
N VAL A 140 -20.65 -10.76 -10.34
CA VAL A 140 -21.96 -10.52 -9.72
C VAL A 140 -21.75 -10.30 -8.23
N PRO A 141 -21.95 -9.07 -7.71
CA PRO A 141 -21.68 -8.76 -6.32
C PRO A 141 -22.71 -9.40 -5.39
N VAL A 142 -22.23 -10.07 -4.34
CA VAL A 142 -23.08 -10.70 -3.33
C VAL A 142 -23.29 -9.74 -2.15
N THR A 143 -22.25 -8.99 -1.80
CA THR A 143 -22.27 -8.09 -0.64
C THR A 143 -22.97 -6.75 -0.93
N LYS A 144 -23.46 -6.08 0.12
CA LYS A 144 -23.98 -4.71 0.02
C LYS A 144 -22.91 -3.76 -0.53
N LEU A 145 -21.67 -3.92 -0.06
CA LEU A 145 -20.54 -3.10 -0.48
C LEU A 145 -20.23 -3.33 -1.96
N GLY A 146 -20.13 -4.59 -2.39
CA GLY A 146 -19.92 -4.94 -3.80
C GLY A 146 -21.00 -4.38 -4.73
N ARG A 147 -22.27 -4.35 -4.29
CA ARG A 147 -23.35 -3.72 -5.07
C ARG A 147 -23.19 -2.22 -5.21
N LEU A 148 -22.76 -1.53 -4.15
CA LEU A 148 -22.51 -0.08 -4.19
C LEU A 148 -21.31 0.25 -5.08
N VAL A 149 -20.25 -0.54 -4.97
CA VAL A 149 -19.02 -0.36 -5.76
C VAL A 149 -19.26 -0.67 -7.25
N LYS A 150 -19.93 -1.79 -7.58
CA LYS A 150 -20.30 -2.09 -8.97
C LYS A 150 -21.23 -1.03 -9.58
N ALA A 151 -22.07 -0.40 -8.75
CA ALA A 151 -22.96 0.67 -9.17
C ALA A 151 -22.29 2.06 -9.25
N GLY A 152 -21.01 2.18 -8.88
CA GLY A 152 -20.29 3.46 -8.88
C GLY A 152 -20.85 4.48 -7.89
N LYS A 153 -21.36 4.02 -6.74
CA LYS A 153 -21.85 4.92 -5.66
C LYS A 153 -20.80 5.25 -4.62
N ILE A 154 -19.74 4.44 -4.56
CA ILE A 154 -18.57 4.68 -3.74
C ILE A 154 -17.45 4.94 -4.72
N ASP A 155 -16.91 6.15 -4.69
CA ASP A 155 -15.91 6.60 -5.65
C ASP A 155 -14.49 6.26 -5.17
N SER A 156 -14.28 6.25 -3.84
CA SER A 156 -12.95 6.10 -3.24
C SER A 156 -12.85 4.90 -2.29
N MET A 157 -11.64 4.33 -2.20
CA MET A 157 -11.30 3.33 -1.19
C MET A 157 -11.28 3.93 0.23
N GLU A 158 -11.01 5.23 0.34
CA GLU A 158 -10.91 5.95 1.60
C GLU A 158 -12.25 5.98 2.36
N ASP A 159 -13.38 6.08 1.64
CA ASP A 159 -14.72 6.01 2.24
C ASP A 159 -14.97 4.68 2.96
N ILE A 160 -14.45 3.58 2.41
CA ILE A 160 -14.54 2.25 3.01
C ILE A 160 -13.72 2.21 4.31
N TYR A 161 -12.53 2.80 4.29
CA TYR A 161 -11.64 2.85 5.45
C TYR A 161 -12.16 3.76 6.55
N LEU A 162 -12.73 4.92 6.21
CA LEU A 162 -13.30 5.87 7.16
C LEU A 162 -14.37 5.21 8.05
N HIS A 163 -15.22 4.38 7.43
CA HIS A 163 -16.29 3.66 8.13
C HIS A 163 -15.89 2.26 8.61
N SER A 164 -14.62 1.87 8.45
CA SER A 164 -14.08 0.56 8.87
C SER A 164 -14.91 -0.62 8.36
N LEU A 165 -15.39 -0.55 7.11
CA LEU A 165 -16.24 -1.59 6.53
C LEU A 165 -15.40 -2.79 6.07
N PRO A 166 -15.80 -4.04 6.38
CA PRO A 166 -15.03 -5.21 6.03
C PRO A 166 -15.17 -5.57 4.54
N ILE A 167 -14.04 -5.71 3.86
CA ILE A 167 -13.96 -6.14 2.47
C ILE A 167 -13.99 -7.67 2.42
N LYS A 168 -14.99 -8.24 1.73
CA LYS A 168 -15.19 -9.70 1.63
C LYS A 168 -15.01 -10.25 0.21
N GLU A 169 -14.98 -9.37 -0.77
CA GLU A 169 -14.83 -9.69 -2.20
C GLU A 169 -13.56 -8.96 -2.67
N TYR A 170 -12.66 -9.63 -3.38
CA TYR A 170 -11.43 -9.00 -3.85
C TYR A 170 -11.68 -8.12 -5.08
N GLU A 171 -12.77 -8.41 -5.81
CA GLU A 171 -13.22 -7.66 -6.96
C GLU A 171 -13.58 -6.20 -6.62
N ILE A 172 -13.93 -5.93 -5.35
CA ILE A 172 -14.10 -4.56 -4.85
C ILE A 172 -12.82 -3.75 -5.05
N VAL A 173 -11.66 -4.32 -4.70
CA VAL A 173 -10.37 -3.66 -4.85
C VAL A 173 -10.00 -3.53 -6.33
N ASP A 174 -10.31 -4.55 -7.14
CA ASP A 174 -10.02 -4.53 -8.58
C ASP A 174 -10.84 -3.46 -9.34
N GLN A 175 -12.03 -3.10 -8.83
CA GLN A 175 -12.81 -2.00 -9.41
C GLN A 175 -12.18 -0.62 -9.13
N PHE A 176 -11.57 -0.43 -7.96
CA PHE A 176 -10.92 0.83 -7.58
C PHE A 176 -9.53 0.98 -8.23
N TYR A 177 -8.81 -0.12 -8.40
CA TYR A 177 -7.47 -0.13 -8.97
C TYR A 177 -7.49 -0.84 -10.32
N PRO A 178 -7.54 -0.08 -11.45
CA PRO A 178 -7.46 -0.69 -12.77
C PRO A 178 -6.13 -1.46 -12.96
N PRO A 179 -6.10 -2.41 -13.91
CA PRO A 179 -4.93 -3.28 -14.11
C PRO A 179 -3.69 -2.44 -14.39
N GLY A 180 -2.64 -2.64 -13.58
CA GLY A 180 -1.36 -1.95 -13.69
C GLY A 180 -1.01 -1.05 -12.52
N ASN A 181 -1.99 -0.52 -11.79
CA ASN A 181 -1.72 0.31 -10.62
C ASN A 181 -1.39 -0.53 -9.38
N LEU A 182 -2.09 -1.66 -9.22
CA LEU A 182 -1.88 -2.59 -8.13
C LEU A 182 -0.84 -3.64 -8.54
N LYS A 183 0.33 -3.60 -7.89
CA LYS A 183 1.40 -4.59 -8.10
C LYS A 183 1.26 -5.72 -7.09
N ASP A 184 1.49 -6.94 -7.53
CA ASP A 184 1.58 -8.13 -6.68
C ASP A 184 2.98 -8.75 -6.74
N GLU A 185 3.49 -9.17 -5.58
CA GLU A 185 4.79 -9.85 -5.48
C GLU A 185 4.69 -11.08 -4.57
N VAL A 186 5.24 -12.20 -5.04
CA VAL A 186 5.37 -13.42 -4.24
C VAL A 186 6.63 -13.33 -3.39
N MET A 187 6.47 -13.24 -2.08
CA MET A 187 7.59 -13.04 -1.15
C MET A 187 8.31 -14.34 -0.80
N LYS A 188 7.53 -15.39 -0.50
CA LYS A 188 8.07 -16.72 -0.16
C LYS A 188 7.03 -17.80 -0.39
N ILE A 189 7.47 -18.88 -1.04
CA ILE A 189 6.78 -20.17 -1.08
C ILE A 189 7.54 -21.12 -0.16
N HIS A 190 6.83 -21.90 0.67
CA HIS A 190 7.45 -22.98 1.43
C HIS A 190 6.53 -24.19 1.51
N PRO A 191 7.09 -25.42 1.39
CA PRO A 191 6.33 -26.64 1.59
C PRO A 191 6.02 -26.84 3.07
N VAL A 192 4.80 -27.27 3.35
CA VAL A 192 4.35 -27.74 4.66
C VAL A 192 3.83 -29.16 4.53
N GLN A 193 4.23 -30.02 5.45
CA GLN A 193 3.94 -31.44 5.37
C GLN A 193 3.08 -31.85 6.55
N LYS A 194 2.00 -32.57 6.28
CA LYS A 194 1.20 -33.24 7.31
C LYS A 194 1.46 -34.75 7.23
N MET A 195 2.00 -35.32 8.31
CA MET A 195 2.20 -36.76 8.41
C MET A 195 0.85 -37.49 8.47
N THR A 196 0.74 -38.60 7.73
CA THR A 196 -0.40 -39.51 7.72
C THR A 196 0.09 -40.96 7.84
N SER A 197 -0.81 -41.90 8.16
CA SER A 197 -0.44 -43.32 8.25
C SER A 197 0.09 -43.90 6.94
N ALA A 198 -0.28 -43.31 5.80
CA ALA A 198 0.11 -43.76 4.46
C ALA A 198 1.15 -42.83 3.80
N GLY A 199 2.01 -42.20 4.62
CA GLY A 199 3.06 -41.29 4.15
C GLY A 199 2.78 -39.82 4.47
N GLN A 200 3.38 -38.91 3.71
CA GLN A 200 3.31 -37.47 3.95
C GLN A 200 2.39 -36.78 2.94
N ARG A 201 1.52 -35.89 3.42
CA ARG A 201 0.73 -35.01 2.56
C ARG A 201 1.35 -33.63 2.53
N ASN A 202 1.89 -33.27 1.38
CA ASN A 202 2.54 -31.98 1.16
C ASN A 202 1.51 -30.95 0.66
N ARG A 203 1.71 -29.70 1.09
CA ARG A 203 1.01 -28.51 0.59
C ARG A 203 2.02 -27.38 0.54
N PHE A 204 1.71 -26.35 -0.24
CA PHE A 204 2.53 -25.15 -0.32
C PHE A 204 1.81 -24.01 0.36
N VAL A 205 2.54 -23.29 1.22
CA VAL A 205 2.09 -22.02 1.77
C VAL A 205 2.81 -20.90 1.04
N CYS A 206 2.01 -20.03 0.44
CA CYS A 206 2.47 -18.85 -0.26
C CYS A 206 2.18 -17.60 0.58
N TYR A 207 3.16 -16.70 0.66
CA TYR A 207 2.98 -15.34 1.14
C TYR A 207 3.08 -14.39 -0.04
N VAL A 208 2.03 -13.60 -0.24
CA VAL A 208 1.93 -12.64 -1.33
C VAL A 208 1.73 -11.25 -0.74
N LEU A 209 2.43 -10.29 -1.31
CA LEU A 209 2.33 -8.88 -1.01
C LEU A 209 1.61 -8.19 -2.18
N VAL A 210 0.73 -7.25 -1.87
CA VAL A 210 0.00 -6.45 -2.86
C VAL A 210 0.09 -4.98 -2.44
N GLY A 211 0.28 -4.05 -3.37
CA GLY A 211 0.31 -2.63 -3.05
C GLY A 211 0.49 -1.72 -4.27
N ASP A 212 0.21 -0.43 -4.07
CA ASP A 212 0.13 0.60 -5.13
C ASP A 212 1.24 1.65 -5.03
N GLN A 213 2.21 1.47 -4.12
CA GLN A 213 3.28 2.44 -3.81
C GLN A 213 2.77 3.85 -3.41
N ALA A 214 1.46 4.03 -3.24
CA ALA A 214 0.83 5.30 -2.92
C ALA A 214 0.35 5.36 -1.45
N GLY A 215 0.53 4.27 -0.70
CA GLY A 215 0.11 4.18 0.70
C GLY A 215 -0.82 3.01 0.98
N HIS A 216 -1.10 2.13 0.01
CA HIS A 216 -1.92 0.94 0.25
C HIS A 216 -1.08 -0.32 0.19
N ILE A 217 -1.23 -1.17 1.21
CA ILE A 217 -0.51 -2.44 1.29
C ILE A 217 -1.43 -3.55 1.80
N GLY A 218 -1.31 -4.72 1.20
CA GLY A 218 -2.05 -5.93 1.55
C GLY A 218 -1.09 -7.10 1.69
N LEU A 219 -1.26 -7.88 2.76
CA LEU A 219 -0.50 -9.11 2.98
C LEU A 219 -1.44 -10.32 2.99
N GLY A 220 -1.21 -11.24 2.06
CA GLY A 220 -1.97 -12.47 1.92
C GLY A 220 -1.15 -13.69 2.27
N SER A 221 -1.77 -14.67 2.93
CA SER A 221 -1.18 -16.00 3.10
C SER A 221 -2.20 -17.07 2.75
N LYS A 222 -1.81 -18.02 1.88
CA LYS A 222 -2.69 -19.12 1.49
C LYS A 222 -1.93 -20.44 1.43
N CYS A 223 -2.62 -21.51 1.82
CA CYS A 223 -2.15 -22.89 1.69
C CYS A 223 -2.98 -23.63 0.65
N ALA A 224 -2.34 -24.25 -0.34
CA ALA A 224 -2.98 -25.13 -1.31
C ALA A 224 -2.12 -26.36 -1.64
N LYS A 225 -2.67 -27.31 -2.38
CA LYS A 225 -1.91 -28.50 -2.82
C LYS A 225 -0.91 -28.17 -3.92
N GLU A 226 -1.30 -27.29 -4.83
CA GLU A 226 -0.51 -26.86 -5.97
C GLU A 226 0.00 -25.44 -5.75
N VAL A 227 1.15 -25.11 -6.33
CA VAL A 227 1.80 -23.80 -6.16
C VAL A 227 0.97 -22.69 -6.82
N ALA A 228 0.52 -22.90 -8.07
CA ALA A 228 -0.25 -21.90 -8.81
C ALA A 228 -1.57 -21.52 -8.11
N THR A 229 -2.28 -22.50 -7.53
CA THR A 229 -3.52 -22.25 -6.79
C THR A 229 -3.26 -21.57 -5.44
N ALA A 230 -2.11 -21.84 -4.81
CA ALA A 230 -1.69 -21.13 -3.60
C ALA A 230 -1.38 -19.65 -3.88
N ILE A 231 -0.70 -19.35 -5.00
CA ILE A 231 -0.39 -17.97 -5.41
C ILE A 231 -1.67 -17.19 -5.69
N ARG A 232 -2.56 -17.71 -6.55
CA ARG A 232 -3.85 -17.05 -6.86
C ARG A 232 -4.68 -16.79 -5.60
N GLY A 233 -4.78 -17.78 -4.71
CA GLY A 233 -5.49 -17.61 -3.45
C GLY A 233 -4.77 -16.69 -2.45
N GLY A 234 -3.44 -16.53 -2.58
CA GLY A 234 -2.64 -15.57 -1.82
C GLY A 234 -2.90 -14.13 -2.27
N ILE A 235 -2.97 -13.88 -3.58
CA ILE A 235 -3.33 -12.59 -4.17
C ILE A 235 -4.73 -12.16 -3.71
N ILE A 236 -5.72 -13.06 -3.81
CA ILE A 236 -7.10 -12.79 -3.35
C ILE A 236 -7.10 -12.41 -1.87
N ALA A 237 -6.39 -13.17 -1.03
CA ALA A 237 -6.32 -12.89 0.40
C ALA A 237 -5.63 -11.56 0.71
N ALA A 238 -4.61 -11.17 -0.06
CA ALA A 238 -3.89 -9.91 0.09
C ALA A 238 -4.77 -8.70 -0.30
N LYS A 239 -5.54 -8.80 -1.39
CA LYS A 239 -6.50 -7.77 -1.80
C LYS A 239 -7.59 -7.55 -0.74
N MET A 240 -8.10 -8.63 -0.14
CA MET A 240 -9.08 -8.54 0.94
C MET A 240 -8.52 -7.89 2.22
N SER A 241 -7.21 -7.98 2.45
CA SER A 241 -6.51 -7.42 3.62
C SER A 241 -5.77 -6.13 3.30
N LEU A 242 -6.22 -5.34 2.32
CA LEU A 242 -5.60 -4.06 1.98
C LEU A 242 -5.80 -3.02 3.10
N ILE A 243 -4.71 -2.43 3.58
CA ILE A 243 -4.67 -1.46 4.67
C ILE A 243 -4.03 -0.16 4.15
N PRO A 244 -4.56 1.02 4.54
CA PRO A 244 -3.90 2.28 4.28
C PRO A 244 -2.73 2.47 5.26
N VAL A 245 -1.64 3.06 4.78
CA VAL A 245 -0.43 3.38 5.53
C VAL A 245 -0.29 4.88 5.66
N ARG A 246 -0.20 5.39 6.89
CA ARG A 246 0.00 6.80 7.13
C ARG A 246 1.47 7.14 6.91
N ARG A 247 1.74 8.07 5.99
CA ARG A 247 3.07 8.62 5.73
C ARG A 247 3.21 9.99 6.38
N GLY A 248 4.44 10.39 6.67
CA GLY A 248 4.76 11.66 7.31
C GLY A 248 6.15 12.17 6.95
N TYR A 249 6.62 13.09 7.77
CA TYR A 249 7.91 13.77 7.65
C TYR A 249 8.76 13.48 8.88
N TRP A 250 10.08 13.54 8.72
CA TRP A 250 10.99 13.41 9.86
C TRP A 250 11.16 14.74 10.61
N GLY A 251 11.27 15.85 9.89
CA GLY A 251 11.40 17.21 10.43
C GLY A 251 10.60 18.19 9.58
N ASN A 252 11.27 18.90 8.67
CA ASN A 252 10.63 19.88 7.80
C ASN A 252 9.58 19.23 6.88
N LYS A 253 8.40 19.85 6.79
CA LYS A 253 7.25 19.40 5.98
C LYS A 253 7.39 19.88 4.52
N ILE A 254 8.45 19.46 3.86
CA ILE A 254 8.74 19.86 2.47
C ILE A 254 8.27 18.75 1.53
N GLY A 255 7.54 19.10 0.46
CA GLY A 255 7.12 18.16 -0.58
C GLY A 255 6.22 17.01 -0.07
N MET A 256 6.24 15.89 -0.77
CA MET A 256 5.44 14.71 -0.41
C MET A 256 5.97 13.99 0.84
N PRO A 257 5.09 13.34 1.63
CA PRO A 257 5.51 12.56 2.78
C PRO A 257 6.29 11.31 2.32
N HIS A 258 7.42 11.07 2.97
CA HIS A 258 8.43 10.10 2.53
C HIS A 258 8.74 9.02 3.58
N THR A 259 8.49 9.31 4.87
CA THR A 259 8.82 8.41 5.98
C THR A 259 7.59 8.06 6.83
N VAL A 260 7.76 7.17 7.81
CA VAL A 260 6.74 6.85 8.82
C VAL A 260 6.59 8.05 9.77
N PRO A 261 5.39 8.47 10.19
CA PRO A 261 5.21 9.68 11.00
C PRO A 261 5.86 9.61 12.39
N MET A 262 6.12 8.41 12.91
CA MET A 262 6.64 8.22 14.26
C MET A 262 7.31 6.85 14.40
N LYS A 263 7.87 6.58 15.59
CA LYS A 263 8.39 5.25 15.90
C LYS A 263 7.23 4.28 16.13
N VAL A 264 7.10 3.28 15.26
CA VAL A 264 6.02 2.30 15.33
C VAL A 264 6.57 0.91 15.62
N HIS A 265 5.81 0.16 16.41
CA HIS A 265 6.15 -1.21 16.79
C HIS A 265 5.10 -2.18 16.27
N GLY A 266 5.55 -3.26 15.65
CA GLY A 266 4.71 -4.39 15.25
C GLY A 266 5.27 -5.69 15.81
N LYS A 267 4.38 -6.61 16.20
CA LYS A 267 4.75 -7.89 16.80
C LYS A 267 3.95 -9.03 16.17
N CYS A 268 4.64 -10.11 15.83
CA CYS A 268 4.02 -11.38 15.46
C CYS A 268 4.89 -12.54 15.97
N GLY A 269 4.34 -13.40 16.82
CA GLY A 269 5.10 -14.44 17.50
C GLY A 269 6.21 -13.86 18.39
N SER A 270 7.44 -14.36 18.22
CA SER A 270 8.64 -13.85 18.92
C SER A 270 9.26 -12.63 18.23
N VAL A 271 8.88 -12.33 16.99
CA VAL A 271 9.48 -11.26 16.18
C VAL A 271 8.83 -9.93 16.52
N ARG A 272 9.67 -8.91 16.75
CA ARG A 272 9.26 -7.52 16.93
C ARG A 272 9.99 -6.65 15.92
N VAL A 273 9.24 -5.84 15.20
CA VAL A 273 9.76 -4.89 14.21
C VAL A 273 9.49 -3.49 14.74
N ARG A 274 10.53 -2.66 14.79
CA ARG A 274 10.45 -1.24 15.11
C ARG A 274 10.80 -0.46 13.86
N LEU A 275 9.87 0.36 13.42
CA LEU A 275 10.06 1.33 12.34
C LEU A 275 10.39 2.67 12.99
N VAL A 276 11.44 3.32 12.50
CA VAL A 276 11.92 4.60 12.99
C VAL A 276 11.94 5.58 11.81
N PRO A 277 11.43 6.81 12.00
CA PRO A 277 11.43 7.81 10.94
C PRO A 277 12.87 8.19 10.58
N ALA A 278 13.13 8.45 9.30
CA ALA A 278 14.45 8.72 8.77
C ALA A 278 14.45 10.03 7.94
N PRO A 279 15.58 10.76 7.88
CA PRO A 279 15.73 11.91 7.01
C PRO A 279 15.61 11.53 5.52
N ARG A 280 15.30 12.51 4.68
CA ARG A 280 15.26 12.32 3.22
C ARG A 280 16.59 11.82 2.69
N GLY A 281 16.53 10.90 1.74
CA GLY A 281 17.72 10.33 1.09
C GLY A 281 18.39 9.21 1.88
N SER A 282 17.85 8.82 3.04
CA SER A 282 18.36 7.67 3.79
C SER A 282 18.08 6.35 3.09
N GLY A 283 17.01 6.30 2.29
CA GLY A 283 16.47 5.07 1.73
C GLY A 283 15.92 4.13 2.80
N ILE A 284 15.58 2.91 2.37
CA ILE A 284 15.02 1.89 3.26
C ILE A 284 16.16 1.05 3.84
N VAL A 285 16.49 1.27 5.10
CA VAL A 285 17.54 0.52 5.81
C VAL A 285 16.91 -0.66 6.54
N GLY A 286 17.14 -1.87 6.03
CA GLY A 286 16.62 -3.09 6.64
C GLY A 286 16.86 -4.36 5.81
N SER A 287 16.24 -5.45 6.26
CA SER A 287 16.22 -6.74 5.55
C SER A 287 15.56 -6.61 4.16
N PRO A 288 15.99 -7.36 3.13
CA PRO A 288 15.38 -7.32 1.79
C PRO A 288 13.87 -7.55 1.80
N VAL A 289 13.37 -8.41 2.70
CA VAL A 289 11.92 -8.63 2.88
C VAL A 289 11.20 -7.36 3.34
N LEU A 290 11.81 -6.60 4.25
CA LEU A 290 11.25 -5.36 4.75
C LEU A 290 11.36 -4.23 3.72
N LYS A 291 12.47 -4.18 2.95
CA LYS A 291 12.65 -3.24 1.85
C LYS A 291 11.51 -3.34 0.84
N LYS A 292 11.21 -4.56 0.38
CA LYS A 292 10.07 -4.82 -0.52
C LYS A 292 8.77 -4.33 0.10
N MET A 293 8.45 -4.72 1.33
CA MET A 293 7.22 -4.27 2.01
C MET A 293 7.07 -2.74 2.08
N MET A 294 8.16 -2.01 2.38
CA MET A 294 8.13 -0.55 2.43
C MET A 294 7.99 0.10 1.05
N GLN A 295 8.58 -0.49 0.01
CA GLN A 295 8.43 -0.04 -1.37
C GLN A 295 6.96 -0.14 -1.83
N PHE A 296 6.27 -1.24 -1.50
CA PHE A 296 4.85 -1.39 -1.79
C PHE A 296 3.97 -0.44 -0.98
N ALA A 297 4.36 -0.14 0.27
CA ALA A 297 3.68 0.86 1.09
C ALA A 297 3.89 2.31 0.61
N GLY A 298 4.82 2.57 -0.32
CA GLY A 298 5.15 3.92 -0.76
C GLY A 298 5.98 4.73 0.25
N VAL A 299 6.72 4.05 1.12
CA VAL A 299 7.65 4.66 2.08
C VAL A 299 9.06 4.58 1.50
N SER A 300 9.68 5.73 1.24
CA SER A 300 11.03 5.80 0.65
C SER A 300 12.12 5.71 1.71
N ASP A 301 11.90 6.28 2.90
CA ASP A 301 12.93 6.39 3.93
C ASP A 301 12.45 5.79 5.25
N CYS A 302 13.18 4.80 5.76
CA CYS A 302 12.88 4.21 7.06
C CYS A 302 14.09 3.50 7.63
N PHE A 303 14.33 3.73 8.92
CA PHE A 303 15.23 2.89 9.72
C PHE A 303 14.44 1.77 10.38
N SER A 304 14.90 0.53 10.22
CA SER A 304 14.29 -0.62 10.87
C SER A 304 15.19 -1.21 11.95
N CYS A 305 14.59 -1.62 13.06
CA CYS A 305 15.24 -2.45 14.06
C CYS A 305 14.36 -3.67 14.31
N THR A 306 14.95 -4.86 14.19
CA THR A 306 14.20 -6.11 14.27
C THR A 306 14.79 -6.98 15.37
N THR A 307 13.96 -7.46 16.28
CA THR A 307 14.38 -8.34 17.38
C THR A 307 13.58 -9.64 17.38
N GLY A 308 14.19 -10.71 17.89
CA GLY A 308 13.61 -12.06 17.90
C GLY A 308 14.03 -12.91 16.70
N HIS A 309 13.28 -13.97 16.41
CA HIS A 309 13.68 -14.98 15.42
C HIS A 309 13.27 -14.62 13.98
N THR A 310 14.01 -13.67 13.39
CA THR A 310 13.73 -13.08 12.06
C THR A 310 13.86 -14.05 10.89
N ARG A 311 14.53 -15.21 11.05
CA ARG A 311 14.62 -16.26 10.01
C ARG A 311 13.24 -16.77 9.59
N THR A 312 12.26 -16.73 10.49
CA THR A 312 10.86 -17.05 10.16
C THR A 312 10.18 -15.92 9.37
N LYS A 313 10.45 -15.88 8.05
CA LYS A 313 9.93 -14.86 7.13
C LYS A 313 8.42 -14.59 7.26
N GLY A 314 7.60 -15.62 7.51
CA GLY A 314 6.15 -15.47 7.68
C GLY A 314 5.74 -14.59 8.86
N ASN A 315 6.37 -14.79 10.03
CA ASN A 315 6.11 -13.96 11.21
C ASN A 315 6.71 -12.56 11.03
N PHE A 316 7.87 -12.49 10.40
CA PHE A 316 8.53 -11.23 10.09
C PHE A 316 7.64 -10.32 9.23
N MET A 317 7.08 -10.83 8.13
CA MET A 317 6.17 -10.07 7.27
C MET A 317 4.91 -9.61 8.01
N LYS A 318 4.30 -10.50 8.80
CA LYS A 318 3.12 -10.14 9.61
C LYS A 318 3.42 -9.08 10.66
N ALA A 319 4.60 -9.13 11.29
CA ALA A 319 5.02 -8.12 12.26
C ALA A 319 5.22 -6.75 11.60
N THR A 320 5.84 -6.71 10.41
CA THR A 320 5.99 -5.45 9.63
C THR A 320 4.63 -4.90 9.20
N PHE A 321 3.74 -5.76 8.70
CA PHE A 321 2.38 -5.37 8.32
C PHE A 321 1.58 -4.79 9.49
N GLU A 322 1.70 -5.40 10.68
CA GLU A 322 1.07 -4.86 11.89
C GLU A 322 1.68 -3.52 12.31
N ALA A 323 2.99 -3.33 12.15
CA ALA A 323 3.62 -2.03 12.40
C ALA A 323 3.03 -0.96 11.48
N LEU A 324 2.82 -1.27 10.19
CA LEU A 324 2.20 -0.33 9.25
C LEU A 324 0.73 -0.03 9.62
N ARG A 325 -0.03 -1.04 10.07
CA ARG A 325 -1.41 -0.84 10.54
C ARG A 325 -1.51 0.12 11.72
N VAL A 326 -0.56 0.06 12.66
CA VAL A 326 -0.54 0.91 13.86
C VAL A 326 -0.28 2.38 13.52
N THR A 327 0.23 2.71 12.33
CA THR A 327 0.50 4.11 11.92
C THR A 327 -0.73 5.01 11.98
N TYR A 328 -1.92 4.50 11.61
CA TYR A 328 -3.19 5.23 11.73
C TYR A 328 -3.82 5.12 13.12
N ALA A 329 -3.48 4.08 13.90
CA ALA A 329 -4.02 3.91 15.25
C ALA A 329 -3.43 4.92 16.24
N TYR A 330 -2.26 5.47 15.96
CA TYR A 330 -1.60 6.42 16.84
C TYR A 330 -2.12 7.86 16.63
N LEU A 331 -2.60 8.46 17.72
CA LEU A 331 -3.12 9.81 17.71
C LEU A 331 -1.99 10.83 17.77
N THR A 332 -1.87 11.65 16.73
CA THR A 332 -0.95 12.81 16.69
C THR A 332 -1.73 14.12 16.90
N PRO A 333 -1.06 15.21 17.30
CA PRO A 333 -1.70 16.52 17.46
C PRO A 333 -2.46 17.02 16.23
N ASP A 334 -2.03 16.63 15.02
CA ASP A 334 -2.73 16.99 13.77
C ASP A 334 -4.19 16.48 13.73
N LEU A 335 -4.48 15.39 14.45
CA LEU A 335 -5.76 14.70 14.48
C LEU A 335 -6.60 15.03 15.73
N TRP A 336 -6.22 16.05 16.53
CA TRP A 336 -6.97 16.41 17.74
C TRP A 336 -8.23 17.24 17.48
N LYS A 337 -8.35 17.82 16.28
CA LYS A 337 -9.56 18.56 15.91
C LYS A 337 -10.76 17.60 15.92
N PRO A 338 -11.92 18.03 16.45
CA PRO A 338 -13.10 17.18 16.46
C PRO A 338 -13.48 16.80 15.03
N THR A 339 -13.70 15.51 14.80
CA THR A 339 -14.09 15.00 13.48
C THR A 339 -15.58 15.24 13.25
N HIS A 340 -15.94 15.60 12.02
CA HIS A 340 -17.33 15.63 11.59
C HIS A 340 -17.74 14.21 11.17
N PHE A 341 -18.82 13.70 11.75
CA PHE A 341 -19.30 12.36 11.41
C PHE A 341 -20.15 12.41 10.15
N VAL A 342 -19.60 11.88 9.06
CA VAL A 342 -20.34 11.65 7.80
C VAL A 342 -21.21 10.40 7.95
N LYS A 343 -22.33 10.34 7.22
CA LYS A 343 -23.20 9.17 7.23
C LYS A 343 -22.47 8.02 6.52
N PRO A 344 -22.60 6.77 7.01
CA PRO A 344 -21.99 5.64 6.33
C PRO A 344 -22.66 5.41 4.96
N PRO A 345 -21.93 4.88 3.96
CA PRO A 345 -22.43 4.69 2.60
C PRO A 345 -23.65 3.74 2.56
N PHE A 346 -23.75 2.84 3.54
CA PHE A 346 -24.93 1.98 3.70
C PHE A 346 -26.20 2.73 4.09
N GLN A 347 -26.08 3.83 4.82
CA GLN A 347 -27.21 4.67 5.21
C GLN A 347 -27.60 5.61 4.07
N GLU A 348 -26.62 6.24 3.42
CA GLU A 348 -26.87 7.17 2.31
C GLU A 348 -27.54 6.48 1.11
N HIS A 349 -27.13 5.25 0.80
CA HIS A 349 -27.66 4.50 -0.34
C HIS A 349 -28.66 3.40 0.06
N THR A 350 -29.38 3.59 1.17
CA THR A 350 -30.37 2.63 1.67
C THR A 350 -31.42 2.30 0.61
N ASP A 351 -31.96 3.31 -0.09
CA ASP A 351 -33.03 3.15 -1.08
C ASP A 351 -32.60 2.25 -2.25
N PHE A 352 -31.35 2.41 -2.70
CA PHE A 352 -30.79 1.59 -3.76
C PHE A 352 -30.56 0.15 -3.32
N LEU A 353 -30.06 -0.04 -2.10
CA LEU A 353 -29.89 -1.38 -1.54
C LEU A 353 -31.24 -2.10 -1.38
N ALA A 354 -32.33 -1.35 -1.11
CA ALA A 354 -33.67 -1.90 -1.08
C ALA A 354 -34.16 -2.34 -2.47
N GLN A 355 -33.94 -1.51 -3.51
CA GLN A 355 -34.31 -1.82 -4.90
C GLN A 355 -33.61 -3.08 -5.44
N THR A 356 -32.30 -3.21 -5.19
CA THR A 356 -31.55 -4.40 -5.63
C THR A 356 -32.00 -5.69 -4.96
N LYS A 357 -32.65 -5.60 -3.78
CA LYS A 357 -33.26 -6.76 -3.12
C LYS A 357 -34.60 -7.14 -3.75
N ALA A 358 -35.37 -6.16 -4.23
CA ALA A 358 -36.68 -6.40 -4.84
C ALA A 358 -36.61 -7.12 -6.21
N GLY A 359 -35.50 -6.98 -6.94
CA GLY A 359 -35.26 -7.73 -8.19
C GLY A 359 -34.86 -9.19 -7.99
N ALA A 360 -34.65 -9.64 -6.75
CA ALA A 360 -34.35 -11.03 -6.40
C ALA A 360 -35.60 -11.72 -5.80
N THR A 361 -36.73 -11.65 -6.51
CA THR A 361 -37.88 -12.53 -6.23
C THR A 361 -37.58 -13.90 -6.84
N TYR A 362 -37.45 -14.90 -5.98
CA TYR A 362 -37.35 -16.32 -6.33
C TYR A 362 -38.60 -16.85 -7.01
#